data_AF-A0A353E281-F1
#
_entry.id   AF-A0A353E281-F1
#
_cell.length_a   1.000
_cell.length_b   1.000
_cell.length_c   1.000
_cell.angle_alpha   90.00
_cell.angle_beta   90.00
_cell.angle_gamma   90.00
#
_symmetry.space_group_name_H-M   'P 1'
#
loop_
_entity.id
_entity.type
_entity.pdbx_description
1 polymer ?
#
loop_
_entity_poly.entity_id
_entity_poly.type
_entity_poly.pdbx_seq_one_letter_code
_entity_poly.pdbx_strand_id
1 'polypeptide(L)'
;MAAALSNMIPDRLSQRFELAHHPPTSKIAPVGPVRILIDGFSVLHACREELPQTAPHTAKAQDWLAHKCLKYQDAMGQPITLFFDGKGTGGKPSRVESNPHLEILYSQGNQTADHMIERVTHRLLPYGPVVVVTNDHAERETILSMGGEVQSCEAFMEEMRQCSEVASPDLARYLRRDR
;
A
#
# COMPACT_ATOMS: atom_id res chain seq x y z
N MET A 1 20.18 -19.01 -16.78
CA MET A 1 20.36 -19.18 -15.32
C MET A 1 19.10 -18.71 -14.63
N ALA A 2 18.05 -19.53 -14.66
CA ALA A 2 16.73 -19.21 -14.13
C ALA A 2 16.29 -20.37 -13.23
N ALA A 3 16.81 -20.42 -12.01
CA ALA A 3 16.38 -21.35 -10.98
C ALA A 3 17.04 -20.97 -9.65
N ALA A 4 16.42 -20.06 -8.88
CA ALA A 4 16.65 -19.94 -7.44
C ALA A 4 15.75 -18.88 -6.76
N LEU A 5 14.44 -18.77 -7.05
CA LEU A 5 13.59 -17.79 -6.33
C LEU A 5 12.14 -18.26 -6.11
N SER A 6 11.95 -19.51 -5.68
CA SER A 6 10.61 -20.10 -5.52
C SER A 6 10.02 -20.08 -4.10
N ASN A 7 10.71 -19.59 -3.06
CA ASN A 7 10.16 -19.65 -1.70
C ASN A 7 9.90 -18.26 -1.08
N MET A 8 8.66 -18.10 -0.61
CA MET A 8 8.09 -17.00 0.17
C MET A 8 7.70 -15.72 -0.56
N ILE A 9 7.13 -15.88 -1.75
CA ILE A 9 6.16 -14.97 -2.36
C ILE A 9 5.10 -15.90 -2.96
N PRO A 10 3.82 -15.90 -2.54
CA PRO A 10 2.81 -16.74 -3.21
C PRO A 10 2.84 -16.47 -4.72
N ASP A 11 2.89 -17.53 -5.54
CA ASP A 11 3.04 -17.50 -7.02
C ASP A 11 2.15 -16.47 -7.75
N ARG A 12 1.02 -16.09 -7.14
CA ARG A 12 0.13 -15.03 -7.63
C ARG A 12 0.75 -13.63 -7.64
N LEU A 13 1.68 -13.34 -6.73
CA LEU A 13 2.41 -12.08 -6.70
C LEU A 13 3.43 -12.04 -7.84
N SER A 14 4.14 -13.13 -8.13
CA SER A 14 5.08 -13.18 -9.26
C SER A 14 4.39 -12.86 -10.60
N GLN A 15 3.24 -13.47 -10.87
CA GLN A 15 2.48 -13.24 -12.11
C GLN A 15 1.74 -11.89 -12.16
N ARG A 16 1.22 -11.38 -11.03
CA ARG A 16 0.54 -10.06 -10.98
C ARG A 16 1.52 -8.90 -10.98
N PHE A 17 2.70 -9.07 -10.37
CA PHE A 17 3.82 -8.15 -10.54
C PHE A 17 4.24 -8.16 -12.03
N GLU A 18 4.48 -9.32 -12.66
CA GLU A 18 4.79 -9.37 -14.11
C GLU A 18 3.74 -8.71 -15.01
N LEU A 19 2.43 -8.88 -14.74
CA LEU A 19 1.35 -8.27 -15.53
C LEU A 19 1.19 -6.76 -15.29
N ALA A 20 1.57 -6.24 -14.13
CA ALA A 20 1.65 -4.81 -13.83
C ALA A 20 3.02 -4.20 -14.24
N HIS A 21 3.95 -5.00 -14.78
CA HIS A 21 5.34 -4.61 -15.05
C HIS A 21 5.70 -4.76 -16.53
N HIS A 22 4.81 -4.31 -17.41
CA HIS A 22 5.31 -3.87 -18.70
C HIS A 22 6.21 -2.65 -18.46
N PRO A 23 7.51 -2.69 -18.81
CA PRO A 23 8.27 -1.46 -18.88
C PRO A 23 7.52 -0.54 -19.85
N PRO A 24 7.34 0.75 -19.53
CA PRO A 24 6.75 1.67 -20.48
C PRO A 24 7.56 1.56 -21.78
N THR A 25 6.92 1.12 -22.86
CA THR A 25 7.49 1.15 -24.22
C THR A 25 7.69 2.59 -24.71
N SER A 26 7.25 3.56 -23.92
CA SER A 26 7.54 4.99 -24.04
C SER A 26 8.91 5.32 -23.46
N LYS A 27 9.73 6.06 -24.22
CA LYS A 27 11.02 6.64 -23.80
C LYS A 27 10.91 7.70 -22.68
N ILE A 28 9.73 7.86 -22.08
CA ILE A 28 9.46 8.80 -21.00
C ILE A 28 9.33 7.96 -19.73
N ALA A 29 10.33 8.06 -18.84
CA ALA A 29 10.21 7.50 -17.50
C ALA A 29 8.94 8.05 -16.84
N PRO A 30 8.15 7.22 -16.13
CA PRO A 30 6.99 7.72 -15.41
C PRO A 30 7.44 8.86 -14.48
N VAL A 31 6.70 9.98 -14.52
CA VAL A 31 6.93 11.10 -13.59
C VAL A 31 6.38 10.66 -12.24
N GLY A 32 7.22 10.02 -11.42
CA GLY A 32 6.84 9.56 -10.08
C GLY A 32 7.47 8.21 -9.70
N PRO A 33 7.22 7.75 -8.46
CA PRO A 33 7.76 6.49 -8.00
C PRO A 33 7.16 5.30 -8.76
N VAL A 34 7.94 4.22 -8.87
CA VAL A 34 7.46 2.94 -9.43
C VAL A 34 6.34 2.35 -8.59
N ARG A 35 6.37 2.62 -7.27
CA ARG A 35 5.34 2.19 -6.33
C ARG A 35 5.41 2.98 -5.03
N ILE A 36 4.24 3.21 -4.44
CA ILE A 36 4.10 3.70 -3.07
C ILE A 36 3.81 2.49 -2.18
N LEU A 37 4.64 2.26 -1.18
CA LEU A 37 4.47 1.21 -0.18
C LEU A 37 3.98 1.86 1.12
N ILE A 38 2.89 1.37 1.68
CA ILE A 38 2.26 2.00 2.85
C ILE A 38 2.26 1.03 4.00
N ASP A 39 2.88 1.39 5.12
CA ASP A 39 2.58 0.76 6.41
C ASP A 39 1.19 1.23 6.87
N GLY A 40 0.23 0.32 6.75
CA GLY A 40 -1.16 0.60 7.04
C GLY A 40 -1.42 0.92 8.50
N PHE A 41 -0.69 0.32 9.45
CA PHE A 41 -0.92 0.63 10.87
C PHE A 41 -0.31 1.97 11.26
N SER A 42 0.87 2.32 10.76
CA SER A 42 1.41 3.68 10.93
C SER A 42 0.42 4.74 10.47
N VAL A 43 -0.18 4.58 9.28
CA VAL A 43 -1.18 5.55 8.76
C VAL A 43 -2.45 5.56 9.61
N LEU A 44 -2.99 4.39 9.99
CA LEU A 44 -4.21 4.31 10.80
C LEU A 44 -4.02 4.88 12.22
N HIS A 45 -2.81 4.79 12.76
CA HIS A 45 -2.46 5.44 14.03
C HIS A 45 -2.39 6.96 13.87
N ALA A 46 -1.75 7.46 12.80
CA ALA A 46 -1.64 8.89 12.53
C ALA A 46 -3.00 9.58 12.31
N CYS A 47 -3.98 8.89 11.71
CA CYS A 47 -5.32 9.44 11.44
C CYS A 47 -6.42 8.94 12.40
N ARG A 48 -6.06 8.50 13.61
CA ARG A 48 -7.01 7.89 14.57
C ARG A 48 -8.28 8.71 14.81
N GLU A 49 -8.17 10.03 14.82
CA GLU A 49 -9.30 10.95 15.06
C GLU A 49 -10.30 11.01 13.89
N GLU A 50 -9.88 10.65 12.68
CA GLU A 50 -10.71 10.63 11.46
C GLU A 50 -11.39 9.27 11.23
N LEU A 51 -11.01 8.25 12.00
CA LEU A 51 -11.57 6.92 11.86
C LEU A 51 -13.06 6.91 12.24
N PRO A 52 -13.88 6.05 11.61
CA PRO A 52 -15.33 5.97 11.83
C PRO A 52 -15.68 5.29 13.16
N GLN A 53 -15.31 5.94 14.28
CA GLN A 53 -15.42 5.49 15.68
C GLN A 53 -14.99 4.03 15.86
N THR A 54 -13.81 3.71 15.35
CA THR A 54 -13.28 2.34 15.39
C THR A 54 -11.79 2.36 15.72
N ALA A 55 -11.29 1.26 16.27
CA ALA A 55 -9.87 1.18 16.61
C ALA A 55 -9.02 0.97 15.32
N PRO A 56 -7.80 1.53 15.26
CA PRO A 56 -6.88 1.38 14.12
C PRO A 56 -6.63 -0.06 13.66
N HIS A 57 -6.72 -1.04 14.56
CA HIS A 57 -6.44 -2.44 14.24
C HIS A 57 -7.64 -3.24 13.71
N THR A 58 -8.79 -2.60 13.48
CA THR A 58 -10.01 -3.30 13.04
C THR A 58 -10.07 -3.46 11.54
N ALA A 59 -10.77 -4.50 11.06
CA ALA A 59 -11.13 -4.67 9.65
C ALA A 59 -11.69 -3.38 9.03
N LYS A 60 -12.59 -2.72 9.76
CA LYS A 60 -13.27 -1.50 9.32
C LYS A 60 -12.29 -0.33 9.11
N ALA A 61 -11.25 -0.23 9.93
CA ALA A 61 -10.18 0.75 9.76
C ALA A 61 -9.33 0.42 8.51
N GLN A 62 -8.95 -0.85 8.34
CA GLN A 62 -8.22 -1.33 7.17
C GLN A 62 -9.00 -1.07 5.87
N ASP A 63 -10.29 -1.41 5.83
CA ASP A 63 -11.18 -1.16 4.69
C ASP A 63 -11.34 0.33 4.38
N TRP A 64 -11.46 1.16 5.42
CA TRP A 64 -11.54 2.60 5.27
C TRP A 64 -10.26 3.16 4.62
N LEU A 65 -9.09 2.71 5.07
CA LEU A 65 -7.81 3.13 4.49
C LEU A 65 -7.63 2.61 3.06
N ALA A 66 -7.97 1.35 2.81
CA ALA A 66 -7.94 0.76 1.48
C ALA A 66 -8.81 1.55 0.49
N HIS A 67 -9.99 2.00 0.91
CA HIS A 67 -10.85 2.84 0.08
C HIS A 67 -10.27 4.23 -0.18
N LYS A 68 -9.63 4.85 0.82
CA LYS A 68 -8.91 6.12 0.66
C LYS A 68 -7.76 5.99 -0.34
N CYS A 69 -6.95 4.94 -0.20
CA CYS A 69 -5.86 4.62 -1.12
C CYS A 69 -6.37 4.37 -2.54
N LEU A 70 -7.52 3.69 -2.71
CA LEU A 70 -8.11 3.47 -4.03
C LEU A 70 -8.46 4.79 -4.72
N LYS A 71 -9.12 5.72 -4.01
CA LYS A 71 -9.44 7.04 -4.56
C LYS A 71 -8.19 7.84 -4.92
N TYR A 72 -7.17 7.80 -4.06
CA TYR A 72 -5.91 8.47 -4.34
C TYR A 72 -5.19 7.86 -5.54
N GLN A 73 -5.16 6.52 -5.64
CA GLN A 73 -4.60 5.80 -6.78
C GLN A 73 -5.34 6.13 -8.08
N ASP A 74 -6.67 6.18 -8.07
CA ASP A 74 -7.49 6.57 -9.22
C ASP A 74 -7.19 8.01 -9.68
N ALA A 75 -6.88 8.92 -8.75
CA ALA A 75 -6.58 10.32 -9.04
C ALA A 75 -5.14 10.55 -9.53
N MET A 76 -4.17 9.88 -8.92
CA MET A 76 -2.74 10.14 -9.11
C MET A 76 -2.10 9.17 -10.13
N GLY A 77 -2.62 7.95 -10.23
CA GLY A 77 -2.15 6.92 -11.15
C GLY A 77 -0.95 6.11 -10.66
N GLN A 78 -0.28 6.49 -9.57
CA GLN A 78 0.83 5.73 -8.99
C GLN A 78 0.32 4.42 -8.36
N PRO A 79 0.95 3.27 -8.66
CA PRO A 79 0.61 2.01 -8.02
C PRO A 79 0.91 2.01 -6.51
N ILE A 80 0.06 1.36 -5.73
CA ILE A 80 0.12 1.32 -4.26
C ILE A 80 0.13 -0.13 -3.77
N THR A 81 1.00 -0.47 -2.81
CA THR A 81 0.80 -1.64 -1.94
C THR A 81 0.61 -1.19 -0.50
N LEU A 82 -0.48 -1.62 0.11
CA LEU A 82 -0.81 -1.43 1.50
C LEU A 82 -0.42 -2.69 2.30
N PHE A 83 0.39 -2.54 3.32
CA PHE A 83 0.84 -3.63 4.18
C PHE A 83 0.18 -3.54 5.55
N PHE A 84 -0.24 -4.68 6.09
CA PHE A 84 -0.75 -4.81 7.45
C PHE A 84 -0.10 -5.98 8.17
N ASP A 85 0.15 -5.81 9.46
CA ASP A 85 0.61 -6.91 10.29
C ASP A 85 -0.49 -7.91 10.63
N GLY A 86 -0.13 -9.19 10.60
CA GLY A 86 -0.99 -10.30 10.97
C GLY A 86 -2.03 -10.63 9.90
N LYS A 87 -3.07 -11.36 10.30
CA LYS A 87 -4.11 -11.81 9.37
C LYS A 87 -5.12 -10.70 9.12
N GLY A 88 -5.31 -10.34 7.85
CA GLY A 88 -6.51 -9.64 7.42
C GLY A 88 -7.74 -10.39 7.89
N THR A 89 -8.79 -9.67 8.27
CA THR A 89 -10.04 -10.32 8.68
C THR A 89 -10.55 -11.13 7.51
N GLY A 90 -10.61 -12.45 7.67
CA GLY A 90 -10.96 -13.43 6.63
C GLY A 90 -12.38 -13.26 6.08
N GLY A 91 -12.60 -12.17 5.36
CA GLY A 91 -13.77 -11.87 4.55
C GLY A 91 -13.45 -12.10 3.07
N LYS A 92 -14.51 -12.08 2.26
CA LYS A 92 -14.39 -12.15 0.79
C LYS A 92 -13.48 -11.01 0.31
N PRO A 93 -12.68 -11.23 -0.76
CA PRO A 93 -11.86 -10.18 -1.34
C PRO A 93 -12.74 -8.98 -1.64
N SER A 94 -12.43 -7.82 -1.04
CA SER A 94 -13.19 -6.61 -1.30
C SER A 94 -13.00 -6.21 -2.78
N ARG A 95 -13.86 -5.33 -3.29
CA ARG A 95 -13.70 -4.79 -4.66
C ARG A 95 -12.32 -4.12 -4.85
N VAL A 96 -11.70 -3.67 -3.76
CA VAL A 96 -10.35 -3.08 -3.74
C VAL A 96 -9.28 -4.10 -4.11
N GLU A 97 -9.41 -5.36 -3.68
CA GLU A 97 -8.43 -6.44 -3.97
C GLU A 97 -8.38 -6.87 -5.46
N SER A 98 -9.35 -6.38 -6.24
CA SER A 98 -9.43 -6.65 -7.68
C SER A 98 -8.69 -5.59 -8.53
N ASN A 99 -8.24 -4.48 -7.95
CA ASN A 99 -7.51 -3.44 -8.68
C ASN A 99 -6.03 -3.85 -8.88
N PRO A 100 -5.51 -3.93 -10.11
CA PRO A 100 -4.10 -4.27 -10.34
C PRO A 100 -3.11 -3.21 -9.83
N HIS A 101 -3.56 -1.97 -9.64
CA HIS A 101 -2.74 -0.84 -9.19
C HIS A 101 -2.86 -0.57 -7.68
N LEU A 102 -3.76 -1.25 -6.96
CA LEU A 102 -3.83 -1.22 -5.51
C LEU A 102 -3.84 -2.64 -4.95
N GLU A 103 -2.76 -3.00 -4.26
CA GLU A 103 -2.61 -4.30 -3.63
C GLU A 103 -2.64 -4.16 -2.11
N ILE A 104 -3.28 -5.13 -1.42
CA ILE A 104 -3.31 -5.18 0.04
C ILE A 104 -2.64 -6.49 0.45
N LEU A 105 -1.57 -6.40 1.24
CA LEU A 105 -0.78 -7.53 1.70
C LEU A 105 -0.80 -7.61 3.23
N TYR A 106 -0.91 -8.84 3.73
CA TYR A 106 -0.98 -9.16 5.14
C TYR A 106 0.22 -10.02 5.53
N SER A 107 0.97 -9.62 6.55
CA SER A 107 2.11 -10.39 7.04
C SER A 107 1.64 -11.75 7.61
N GLN A 108 2.47 -12.79 7.49
CA GLN A 108 2.12 -14.15 7.93
C GLN A 108 3.28 -14.77 8.72
N GLY A 109 2.93 -15.56 9.74
CA GLY A 109 3.90 -16.30 10.55
C GLY A 109 4.84 -15.37 11.31
N ASN A 110 6.15 -15.55 11.10
CA ASN A 110 7.20 -14.75 11.77
C ASN A 110 7.66 -13.54 10.94
N GLN A 111 6.99 -13.24 9.81
CA GLN A 111 7.28 -12.04 9.04
C GLN A 111 6.40 -10.88 9.52
N THR A 112 6.99 -9.69 9.60
CA THR A 112 6.30 -8.43 9.90
C THR A 112 6.04 -7.65 8.60
N ALA A 113 5.13 -6.68 8.65
CA ALA A 113 4.90 -5.73 7.57
C ALA A 113 6.21 -5.04 7.16
N ASP A 114 7.01 -4.59 8.13
CA ASP A 114 8.32 -3.96 7.92
C ASP A 114 9.23 -4.85 7.05
N HIS A 115 9.39 -6.13 7.42
CA HIS A 115 10.20 -7.07 6.64
C HIS A 115 9.70 -7.25 5.20
N MET A 116 8.39 -7.17 4.97
CA MET A 116 7.81 -7.23 3.64
C MET A 116 8.10 -5.94 2.86
N ILE A 117 7.94 -4.77 3.48
CA ILE A 117 8.20 -3.46 2.89
C ILE A 117 9.67 -3.33 2.50
N GLU A 118 10.61 -3.70 3.39
CA GLU A 118 12.04 -3.71 3.11
C GLU A 118 12.38 -4.59 1.90
N ARG A 119 11.85 -5.82 1.89
CA ARG A 119 12.08 -6.78 0.81
C ARG A 119 11.52 -6.30 -0.53
N VAL A 120 10.34 -5.69 -0.53
CA VAL A 120 9.72 -5.14 -1.74
C VAL A 120 10.49 -3.91 -2.22
N THR A 121 10.89 -3.03 -1.31
CA THR A 121 11.70 -1.84 -1.60
C THR A 121 13.00 -2.23 -2.31
N HIS A 122 13.80 -3.11 -1.69
CA HIS A 122 15.05 -3.59 -2.28
C HIS A 122 14.88 -4.15 -3.70
N ARG A 123 13.74 -4.82 -3.96
CA ARG A 123 13.45 -5.40 -5.27
C ARG A 123 13.02 -4.38 -6.31
N LEU A 124 12.34 -3.32 -5.91
CA LEU A 124 11.79 -2.32 -6.82
C LEU A 124 12.78 -1.20 -7.15
N LEU A 125 13.74 -0.91 -6.28
CA LEU A 125 14.74 0.16 -6.48
C LEU A 125 15.50 0.09 -7.82
N PRO A 126 15.90 -1.09 -8.36
CA PRO A 126 16.52 -1.16 -9.68
C PRO A 126 15.64 -0.67 -10.84
N TYR A 127 14.33 -0.57 -10.63
CA TYR A 127 13.35 -0.15 -11.64
C TYR A 127 12.96 1.33 -11.52
N GLY A 128 13.30 1.99 -10.41
CA GLY A 128 13.05 3.41 -10.19
C GLY A 128 12.73 3.76 -8.72
N PRO A 129 12.35 5.03 -8.44
CA PRO A 129 12.13 5.50 -7.08
C PRO A 129 10.99 4.75 -6.38
N VAL A 130 11.18 4.39 -5.12
CA VAL A 130 10.16 3.76 -4.27
C VAL A 130 9.91 4.68 -3.09
N VAL A 131 8.64 5.02 -2.85
CA VAL A 131 8.24 5.83 -1.69
C VAL A 131 7.61 4.91 -0.66
N VAL A 132 8.09 4.97 0.58
CA VAL A 132 7.50 4.29 1.73
C VAL A 132 6.80 5.29 2.62
N VAL A 133 5.54 5.04 2.96
CA VAL A 133 4.75 5.86 3.89
C VAL A 133 4.74 5.18 5.25
N THR A 134 5.46 5.77 6.20
CA THR A 134 5.58 5.26 7.57
C THR A 134 5.98 6.37 8.53
N ASN A 135 5.56 6.24 9.78
CA ASN A 135 6.04 7.07 10.90
C ASN A 135 6.93 6.25 11.86
N ASP A 136 7.17 4.96 11.59
CA ASP A 136 8.13 4.18 12.35
C ASP A 136 9.57 4.63 12.02
N HIS A 137 10.32 4.98 13.06
CA HIS A 137 11.67 5.51 12.90
C HIS A 137 12.66 4.43 12.43
N ALA A 138 12.52 3.19 12.91
CA ALA A 138 13.45 2.14 12.53
C ALA A 138 13.25 1.76 11.07
N GLU A 139 12.00 1.61 10.63
CA GLU A 139 11.67 1.36 9.23
C GLU A 139 12.17 2.51 8.33
N ARG A 140 11.91 3.77 8.70
CA ARG A 140 12.39 4.94 7.94
C ARG A 140 13.90 4.90 7.70
N GLU A 141 14.70 4.69 8.74
CA GLU A 141 16.16 4.64 8.61
C GLU A 141 16.60 3.48 7.70
N THR A 142 15.97 2.32 7.84
CA THR A 142 16.24 1.17 6.97
C THR A 142 15.94 1.48 5.50
N ILE A 143 14.78 2.05 5.19
CA ILE A 143 14.41 2.42 3.81
C ILE A 143 15.37 3.44 3.21
N LEU A 144 15.72 4.49 3.95
CA LEU A 144 16.67 5.50 3.50
C LEU A 144 18.05 4.89 3.26
N SER A 145 18.50 3.97 4.12
CA SER A 145 19.80 3.29 3.96
C SER A 145 19.87 2.44 2.69
N MET A 146 18.74 1.91 2.21
CA MET A 146 18.64 1.16 0.96
C MET A 146 18.55 2.06 -0.28
N GLY A 147 18.33 3.37 -0.12
CA GLY A 147 18.13 4.33 -1.21
C GLY A 147 16.67 4.50 -1.62
N GLY A 148 15.71 4.07 -0.79
CA GLY A 148 14.30 4.41 -0.93
C GLY A 148 13.98 5.80 -0.41
N GLU A 149 12.82 6.32 -0.78
CA GLU A 149 12.28 7.57 -0.27
C GLU A 149 11.26 7.28 0.82
N VAL A 150 11.14 8.19 1.80
CA VAL A 150 10.19 8.03 2.91
C VAL A 150 9.33 9.28 3.06
N GLN A 151 8.03 9.07 3.15
CA GLN A 151 7.01 10.10 3.37
C GLN A 151 6.33 9.87 4.73
N SER A 152 6.12 10.94 5.49
CA SER A 152 5.36 10.87 6.75
C SER A 152 3.89 10.54 6.49
N CYS A 153 3.25 9.84 7.41
CA CYS A 153 1.82 9.54 7.32
C CYS A 153 0.96 10.80 7.22
N GLU A 154 1.30 11.88 7.91
CA GLU A 154 0.55 13.14 7.91
C GLU A 154 0.56 13.81 6.53
N ALA A 155 1.73 13.88 5.88
CA ALA A 155 1.87 14.42 4.53
C ALA A 155 1.07 13.59 3.51
N PHE A 156 1.17 12.26 3.58
CA PHE A 156 0.39 11.38 2.70
C PHE A 156 -1.12 11.52 2.92
N MET A 157 -1.55 11.62 4.18
CA MET A 157 -2.96 11.88 4.53
C MET A 157 -3.46 13.21 3.96
N GLU A 158 -2.64 14.26 4.02
CA GLU A 158 -2.97 15.57 3.47
C GLU A 158 -3.10 15.54 1.94
N GLU A 159 -2.17 14.86 1.25
CA GLU A 159 -2.28 14.62 -0.20
C GLU A 159 -3.57 13.86 -0.56
N MET A 160 -3.90 12.80 0.19
CA MET A 160 -5.16 12.06 0.01
C MET A 160 -6.39 12.94 0.22
N ARG A 161 -6.36 13.88 1.18
CA ARG A 161 -7.47 14.82 1.42
C ARG A 161 -7.65 15.75 0.22
N GLN A 162 -6.56 16.34 -0.27
CA GLN A 162 -6.56 17.26 -1.41
C GLN A 162 -7.06 16.59 -2.70
N CYS A 163 -6.71 15.32 -2.94
CA CYS A 163 -7.26 14.55 -4.05
C CYS A 163 -8.75 14.18 -3.85
N SER A 164 -9.21 14.05 -2.60
CA SER A 164 -10.56 13.59 -2.28
C SER A 164 -11.66 14.66 -2.32
N GLU A 165 -11.30 15.95 -2.28
CA GLU A 165 -12.26 17.06 -2.41
C GLU A 165 -12.98 17.10 -3.78
N VAL A 166 -12.51 16.29 -4.74
CA VAL A 166 -13.10 16.17 -6.08
C VAL A 166 -14.15 15.05 -6.20
N ALA A 167 -14.34 14.15 -5.19
CA ALA A 167 -15.20 12.96 -5.35
C ALA A 167 -15.96 12.44 -4.10
N SER A 168 -17.25 12.83 -4.05
CA SER A 168 -18.49 12.20 -3.51
C SER A 168 -18.60 11.53 -2.10
N PRO A 169 -19.82 11.50 -1.50
CA PRO A 169 -20.11 11.04 -0.12
C PRO A 169 -20.12 9.51 0.13
N ASP A 170 -19.59 8.68 -0.78
CA ASP A 170 -19.90 7.24 -0.81
C ASP A 170 -19.22 6.38 0.29
N LEU A 171 -18.17 6.89 0.94
CA LEU A 171 -17.43 6.16 1.99
C LEU A 171 -18.33 5.77 3.19
N ALA A 172 -19.26 6.65 3.57
CA ALA A 172 -20.18 6.39 4.68
C ALA A 172 -21.27 5.36 4.35
N ARG A 173 -21.55 5.09 3.06
CA ARG A 173 -22.49 4.04 2.64
C ARG A 173 -21.80 2.68 2.57
N TYR A 174 -20.54 2.64 2.11
CA TYR A 174 -19.75 1.42 2.05
C TYR A 174 -19.60 0.79 3.44
N LEU A 175 -19.15 1.59 4.42
CA LEU A 175 -18.93 1.12 5.80
C LEU A 175 -20.21 0.73 6.57
N ARG A 176 -21.39 1.02 6.02
CA ARG A 176 -22.68 0.65 6.62
C ARG A 176 -23.24 -0.67 6.09
N ARG A 177 -22.71 -1.20 4.98
CA ARG A 177 -23.33 -2.31 4.24
C ARG A 177 -22.89 -3.70 4.71
N ASP A 178 -21.80 -3.82 5.44
CA ASP A 178 -21.26 -5.11 5.93
C ASP A 178 -21.65 -5.40 7.41
N ARG A 179 -22.94 -5.28 7.75
CA ARG A 179 -23.49 -5.81 9.01
C ARG A 179 -24.23 -7.11 8.81
#